data_AF-A0A4V1UFT6-F1
#
_entry.id   AF-A0A4V1UFT6-F1
#
_cell.length_a   1.000
_cell.length_b   1.000
_cell.length_c   1.000
_cell.angle_alpha   90.00
_cell.angle_beta   90.00
_cell.angle_gamma   90.00
#
_symmetry.space_group_name_H-M   'P 1'
#
loop_
_entity.id
_entity.type
_entity.pdbx_description
1 polymer ?
#
loop_
_entity_poly.entity_id
_entity_poly.type
_entity_poly.pdbx_seq_one_letter_code
_entity_poly.pdbx_strand_id
1 'polypeptide(L)'
;VSWKRRSVKRDAVLEGEDAELLLLPPEELRSRADIYASQGNYREALRHRYLALLLQLDSRGVWRYDTHRTNWEHIAGLRRHENQGTLVAPLSALTRRFDRVRYGGATCDSDQWTEFDADARAFEAQIAPFERSMGGAR
;
A
#
# COMPACT_ATOMS: atom_id res chain seq x y z
N VAL A 1 -1.19 -30.35 1.98
CA VAL A 1 -0.19 -29.68 2.85
C VAL A 1 -0.90 -28.52 3.56
N SER A 2 -0.89 -28.46 4.89
CA SER A 2 -1.67 -27.46 5.65
C SER A 2 -0.89 -26.16 5.84
N TRP A 3 -1.35 -25.08 5.21
CA TRP A 3 -0.75 -23.75 5.36
C TRP A 3 -1.33 -23.08 6.61
N LYS A 4 -0.52 -22.98 7.67
CA LYS A 4 -0.91 -22.32 8.92
C LYS A 4 -1.22 -20.85 8.69
N ARG A 5 -2.51 -20.49 8.67
CA ARG A 5 -2.99 -19.11 8.82
C ARG A 5 -2.47 -18.54 10.14
N ARG A 6 -1.34 -17.82 10.08
CA ARG A 6 -0.81 -17.09 11.23
C ARG A 6 -1.59 -15.78 11.36
N SER A 7 -2.84 -15.86 11.80
CA SER A 7 -3.65 -14.68 12.09
C SER A 7 -2.92 -13.82 13.11
N VAL A 8 -2.39 -12.68 12.65
CA VAL A 8 -1.99 -11.58 13.52
C VAL A 8 -3.25 -11.15 14.27
N LYS A 9 -3.15 -10.96 15.60
CA LYS A 9 -4.31 -10.58 16.42
C LYS A 9 -4.84 -9.22 15.98
N ARG A 10 -6.09 -9.21 15.54
CA ARG A 10 -6.83 -8.02 15.11
C ARG A 10 -7.52 -7.37 16.31
N ASP A 11 -6.71 -6.84 17.22
CA ASP A 11 -7.15 -6.06 18.40
C ASP A 11 -6.96 -4.54 18.18
N ALA A 12 -6.91 -4.10 16.91
CA ALA A 12 -7.04 -2.70 16.55
C ALA A 12 -8.51 -2.42 16.19
N VAL A 13 -9.11 -1.42 16.85
CA VAL A 13 -10.40 -0.86 16.45
C VAL A 13 -10.15 -0.06 15.17
N LEU A 14 -10.51 -0.65 14.03
CA LEU A 14 -10.37 -0.02 12.72
C LEU A 14 -11.56 0.92 12.51
N GLU A 15 -11.36 2.20 12.78
CA GLU A 15 -12.32 3.27 12.52
C GLU A 15 -11.99 4.02 11.22
N GLY A 16 -13.03 4.37 10.46
CA GLY A 16 -12.94 5.11 9.18
C GLY A 16 -13.43 4.32 7.96
N GLU A 17 -13.69 5.04 6.86
CA GLU A 17 -14.29 4.49 5.62
C GLU A 17 -13.46 3.40 4.92
N ASP A 18 -12.19 3.22 5.31
CA ASP A 18 -11.24 2.25 4.75
C ASP A 18 -10.97 1.06 5.69
N ALA A 19 -11.60 1.02 6.87
CA ALA A 19 -11.39 0.02 7.92
C ALA A 19 -11.54 -1.44 7.43
N GLU A 20 -12.63 -1.74 6.74
CA GLU A 20 -12.89 -3.10 6.22
C GLU A 20 -11.91 -3.49 5.11
N LEU A 21 -11.41 -2.52 4.34
CA LEU A 21 -10.43 -2.76 3.28
C LEU A 21 -9.06 -3.12 3.87
N LEU A 22 -8.69 -2.54 5.01
CA LEU A 22 -7.46 -2.87 5.74
C LEU A 22 -7.47 -4.29 6.37
N LEU A 23 -8.62 -4.97 6.38
CA LEU A 23 -8.72 -6.39 6.76
C LEU A 23 -8.47 -7.36 5.60
N LEU A 24 -8.37 -6.87 4.36
CA LEU A 24 -8.23 -7.68 3.15
C LEU A 24 -6.76 -7.94 2.79
N PRO A 25 -6.42 -9.06 2.15
CA PRO A 25 -5.08 -9.29 1.61
C PRO A 25 -4.69 -8.30 0.49
N PRO A 26 -3.40 -7.97 0.32
CA PRO A 26 -2.93 -7.11 -0.78
C PRO A 26 -3.36 -7.59 -2.19
N GLU A 27 -3.40 -8.90 -2.43
CA GLU A 27 -3.86 -9.51 -3.68
C GLU A 27 -5.36 -9.35 -3.96
N GLU A 28 -6.19 -9.38 -2.91
CA GLU A 28 -7.64 -9.12 -3.00
C GLU A 28 -7.90 -7.65 -3.33
N LEU A 29 -7.17 -6.74 -2.69
CA LEU A 29 -7.26 -5.30 -2.98
C LEU A 29 -6.77 -4.95 -4.40
N ARG A 30 -5.71 -5.60 -4.90
CA ARG A 30 -5.29 -5.46 -6.31
C ARG A 30 -6.37 -5.95 -7.28
N SER A 31 -6.91 -7.15 -7.05
CA SER A 31 -8.00 -7.70 -7.89
C SER A 31 -9.24 -6.79 -7.91
N ARG A 32 -9.61 -6.19 -6.77
CA ARG A 32 -10.68 -5.19 -6.69
C ARG A 32 -10.35 -3.91 -7.46
N ALA A 33 -9.11 -3.44 -7.40
CA ALA A 33 -8.68 -2.27 -8.14
C ALA A 33 -8.78 -2.50 -9.66
N ASP A 34 -8.31 -3.65 -10.16
CA ASP A 34 -8.42 -4.04 -11.56
C ASP A 34 -9.90 -4.12 -12.02
N ILE A 35 -10.79 -4.65 -11.17
CA ILE A 35 -12.25 -4.67 -11.41
C ILE A 35 -12.82 -3.25 -11.50
N TYR A 36 -12.53 -2.35 -10.55
CA TYR A 36 -13.02 -0.97 -10.60
C TYR A 36 -12.50 -0.21 -11.83
N ALA A 37 -11.25 -0.45 -12.23
CA ALA A 37 -10.67 0.14 -13.44
C ALA A 37 -11.40 -0.36 -14.71
N SER A 38 -11.74 -1.65 -14.79
CA SER A 38 -12.52 -2.21 -15.90
C SER A 38 -13.93 -1.61 -16.04
N GLN A 39 -14.46 -1.04 -14.95
CA GLN A 39 -15.77 -0.37 -14.87
C GLN A 39 -15.67 1.15 -15.08
N GLY A 40 -14.48 1.69 -15.34
CA GLY A 40 -14.24 3.14 -15.43
C GLY A 40 -14.23 3.88 -14.08
N ASN A 41 -14.32 3.16 -12.96
CA ASN A 41 -14.28 3.75 -11.61
C ASN A 41 -12.84 3.90 -11.12
N TYR A 42 -12.07 4.73 -11.83
CA TYR A 42 -10.64 4.92 -11.58
C TYR A 42 -10.32 5.48 -10.19
N ARG A 43 -11.23 6.25 -9.57
CA ARG A 43 -11.07 6.72 -8.18
C ARG A 43 -11.07 5.56 -7.18
N GLU A 44 -12.02 4.63 -7.26
CA GLU A 44 -12.03 3.46 -6.36
C GLU A 44 -10.94 2.45 -6.74
N ALA A 45 -10.55 2.36 -8.02
CA ALA A 45 -9.39 1.59 -8.45
C ALA A 45 -8.11 2.10 -7.77
N LEU A 46 -7.82 3.40 -7.88
CA LEU A 46 -6.65 4.04 -7.28
C LEU A 46 -6.64 3.88 -5.75
N ARG A 47 -7.80 4.05 -5.11
CA ARG A 47 -7.99 3.81 -3.67
C ARG A 47 -7.58 2.40 -3.25
N HIS A 48 -8.17 1.37 -3.87
CA HIS A 48 -7.88 -0.03 -3.54
C HIS A 48 -6.42 -0.40 -3.88
N ARG A 49 -5.89 0.11 -5.00
CA ARG A 49 -4.51 -0.13 -5.44
C ARG A 49 -3.47 0.44 -4.46
N TYR A 50 -3.75 1.61 -3.91
CA TYR A 50 -2.89 2.24 -2.91
C TYR A 50 -2.94 1.50 -1.58
N LEU A 51 -4.11 1.12 -1.07
CA LEU A 51 -4.24 0.32 0.15
C LEU A 51 -3.52 -1.03 0.01
N ALA A 52 -3.63 -1.69 -1.16
CA ALA A 52 -2.88 -2.90 -1.46
C ALA A 52 -1.37 -2.70 -1.32
N LEU A 53 -0.83 -1.58 -1.81
CA LEU A 53 0.58 -1.23 -1.69
C LEU A 53 1.01 -1.02 -0.22
N LEU A 54 0.19 -0.33 0.60
CA LEU A 54 0.48 -0.09 2.02
C LEU A 54 0.57 -1.42 2.80
N LEU A 55 -0.35 -2.35 2.54
CA LEU A 55 -0.36 -3.69 3.13
C LEU A 55 0.71 -4.60 2.51
N GLN A 56 1.12 -4.35 1.26
CA GLN A 56 2.25 -5.06 0.65
C GLN A 56 3.58 -4.69 1.31
N LEU A 57 3.77 -3.42 1.70
CA LEU A 57 4.92 -2.96 2.49
C LEU A 57 4.94 -3.55 3.90
N ASP A 58 3.78 -3.66 4.56
CA ASP A 58 3.62 -4.25 5.89
C ASP A 58 3.90 -5.76 5.89
N SER A 59 3.28 -6.51 4.97
CA SER A 59 3.51 -7.95 4.81
C SER A 59 4.94 -8.32 4.39
N ARG A 60 5.70 -7.38 3.83
CA ARG A 60 7.14 -7.51 3.52
C ARG A 60 8.06 -7.06 4.67
N GLY A 61 7.51 -6.53 5.76
CA GLY A 61 8.28 -6.02 6.90
C GLY A 61 9.10 -4.76 6.59
N VAL A 62 8.78 -4.03 5.51
CA VAL A 62 9.44 -2.76 5.16
C VAL A 62 9.05 -1.68 6.16
N TRP A 63 7.81 -1.72 6.64
CA TRP A 63 7.34 -0.98 7.79
C TRP A 63 6.38 -1.83 8.63
N ARG A 64 5.81 -1.25 9.68
CA ARG A 64 4.58 -1.74 10.29
C ARG A 64 3.49 -0.69 10.08
N TYR A 65 2.41 -1.05 9.40
CA TYR A 65 1.28 -0.15 9.20
C TYR A 65 0.51 0.06 10.50
N ASP A 66 0.06 1.30 10.71
CA ASP A 66 -0.62 1.77 11.92
C ASP A 66 -1.68 2.78 11.49
N THR A 67 -2.94 2.49 11.84
CA THR A 67 -4.11 3.30 11.48
C THR A 67 -4.23 4.59 12.27
N HIS A 68 -3.53 4.73 13.39
CA HIS A 68 -3.48 5.98 14.15
C HIS A 68 -2.47 6.98 13.59
N ARG A 69 -1.77 6.64 12.50
CA ARG A 69 -0.70 7.42 11.90
C ARG A 69 -0.96 7.70 10.42
N THR A 70 -0.62 8.90 9.99
CA THR A 70 -0.79 9.32 8.60
C THR A 70 0.16 8.61 7.64
N ASN A 71 -0.21 8.51 6.35
CA ASN A 71 0.69 8.04 5.28
C ASN A 71 2.07 8.73 5.33
N TRP A 72 2.07 10.04 5.59
CA TRP A 72 3.26 10.88 5.65
C TRP A 72 4.17 10.59 6.83
N GLU A 73 3.60 10.21 7.98
CA GLU A 73 4.35 9.75 9.15
C GLU A 73 5.05 8.41 8.95
N HIS A 74 4.41 7.49 8.22
CA HIS A 74 5.03 6.22 7.83
C HIS A 74 6.19 6.44 6.87
N ILE A 75 6.02 7.30 5.85
CA ILE A 75 7.09 7.74 4.95
C ILE A 75 8.23 8.46 5.69
N ALA A 76 7.91 9.26 6.71
CA ALA A 76 8.91 9.90 7.58
C ALA A 76 9.67 8.90 8.47
N GLY A 77 9.10 7.72 8.73
CA GLY A 77 9.79 6.58 9.33
C GLY A 77 10.85 6.00 8.41
N LEU A 78 10.50 5.69 7.15
CA LEU A 78 11.42 5.12 6.15
C LEU A 78 12.69 5.97 5.95
N ARG A 79 12.59 7.30 6.07
CA ARG A 79 13.73 8.23 6.01
C ARG A 79 14.81 7.98 7.08
N ARG A 80 14.48 7.28 8.17
CA ARG A 80 15.40 7.00 9.30
C ARG A 80 16.14 5.68 9.15
N HIS A 81 15.83 4.87 8.15
CA HIS A 81 16.49 3.61 7.87
C HIS A 81 17.35 3.74 6.62
N GLU A 82 18.67 3.58 6.77
CA GLU A 82 19.68 3.84 5.72
C GLU A 82 19.36 3.13 4.41
N ASN A 83 18.98 1.84 4.48
CA ASN A 83 18.64 1.02 3.32
C ASN A 83 17.27 1.33 2.68
N GLN A 84 16.41 2.13 3.33
CA GLN A 84 15.04 2.41 2.87
C GLN A 84 14.85 3.84 2.34
N GLY A 85 15.85 4.71 2.47
CA GLY A 85 15.78 6.11 2.02
C GLY A 85 15.45 6.27 0.54
N THR A 86 15.82 5.31 -0.31
CA THR A 86 15.48 5.25 -1.74
C THR A 86 13.98 5.12 -2.01
N LEU A 87 13.24 4.42 -1.14
CA LEU A 87 11.79 4.20 -1.27
C LEU A 87 10.97 5.46 -1.00
N VAL A 88 11.54 6.41 -0.25
CA VAL A 88 10.85 7.63 0.23
C VAL A 88 10.34 8.49 -0.93
N ALA A 89 11.14 8.69 -1.98
CA ALA A 89 10.80 9.56 -3.10
C ALA A 89 9.64 9.01 -3.96
N PRO A 90 9.69 7.77 -4.51
CA PRO A 90 8.58 7.22 -5.30
C PRO A 90 7.32 7.01 -4.47
N LEU A 91 7.43 6.57 -3.20
CA LEU A 91 6.24 6.43 -2.34
C LEU A 91 5.58 7.79 -2.07
N SER A 92 6.36 8.85 -1.82
CA SER A 92 5.83 10.23 -1.69
C SER A 92 5.08 10.69 -2.96
N ALA A 93 5.50 10.26 -4.15
CA ALA A 93 4.84 10.60 -5.42
C ALA A 93 3.52 9.84 -5.63
N LEU A 94 3.42 8.59 -5.14
CA LEU A 94 2.18 7.81 -5.10
C LEU A 94 1.21 8.39 -4.06
N THR A 95 1.65 8.63 -2.83
CA THR A 95 0.83 9.24 -1.76
C THR A 95 0.26 10.59 -2.17
N ARG A 96 1.03 11.45 -2.83
CA ARG A 96 0.52 12.74 -3.37
C ARG A 96 -0.57 12.60 -4.43
N ARG A 97 -0.57 11.52 -5.22
CA ARG A 97 -1.65 11.24 -6.18
C ARG A 97 -2.89 10.73 -5.45
N PHE A 98 -2.71 9.79 -4.51
CA PHE A 98 -3.78 9.29 -3.65
C PHE A 98 -4.47 10.41 -2.86
N ASP A 99 -3.72 11.24 -2.13
CA ASP A 99 -4.29 12.29 -1.28
C ASP A 99 -5.12 13.30 -2.09
N ARG A 100 -4.66 13.67 -3.31
CA ARG A 100 -5.42 14.56 -4.21
C ARG A 100 -6.73 13.95 -4.69
N VAL A 101 -6.74 12.67 -5.06
CA VAL A 101 -7.92 11.96 -5.57
C VAL A 101 -8.89 11.59 -4.44
N ARG A 102 -8.38 11.22 -3.26
CA ARG A 102 -9.17 10.80 -2.10
C ARG A 102 -9.78 11.98 -1.35
N TYR A 103 -8.96 12.97 -0.98
CA TYR A 103 -9.33 14.09 -0.11
C TYR A 103 -9.35 15.44 -0.84
N GLY A 104 -8.47 15.65 -1.82
CA GLY A 104 -8.38 16.90 -2.58
C GLY A 104 -9.45 17.10 -3.67
N GLY A 105 -10.41 16.17 -3.80
CA GLY A 105 -11.50 16.26 -4.78
C GLY A 105 -11.10 16.13 -6.24
N ALA A 106 -9.86 15.75 -6.55
CA ALA A 106 -9.41 15.57 -7.93
C ALA A 106 -10.09 14.36 -8.58
N THR A 107 -10.47 14.49 -9.85
CA THR A 107 -10.85 13.37 -10.70
C THR A 107 -9.67 12.42 -10.91
N CYS A 108 -9.98 11.18 -11.31
CA CYS A 108 -9.01 10.23 -11.82
C CYS A 108 -9.58 9.67 -13.14
N ASP A 109 -8.78 9.71 -14.20
CA ASP A 109 -9.11 9.19 -15.52
C ASP A 109 -8.31 7.90 -15.82
N SER A 110 -8.50 7.35 -17.03
CA SER A 110 -7.83 6.11 -17.47
C SER A 110 -6.30 6.21 -17.44
N ASP A 111 -5.77 7.37 -17.75
CA ASP A 111 -4.35 7.58 -18.03
C ASP A 111 -3.63 7.81 -16.70
N GLN A 112 -4.21 8.65 -15.84
CA GLN A 112 -3.80 8.83 -14.45
C GLN A 112 -3.88 7.54 -13.64
N TRP A 113 -4.88 6.68 -13.88
CA TRP A 113 -4.94 5.34 -13.30
C TRP A 113 -3.80 4.45 -13.82
N THR A 114 -3.57 4.42 -15.14
CA THR A 114 -2.54 3.59 -15.76
C THR A 114 -1.14 3.97 -15.28
N GLU A 115 -0.83 5.29 -15.20
CA GLU A 115 0.40 5.80 -14.59
C GLU A 115 0.53 5.37 -13.12
N PHE A 116 -0.54 5.49 -12.33
CA PHE A 116 -0.52 5.18 -10.91
C PHE A 116 -0.29 3.69 -10.64
N ASP A 117 -0.95 2.81 -11.38
CA ASP A 117 -0.75 1.37 -11.24
C ASP A 117 0.63 0.94 -11.76
N ALA A 118 1.10 1.50 -12.88
CA ALA A 118 2.45 1.24 -13.39
C ALA A 118 3.53 1.63 -12.37
N ASP A 119 3.45 2.82 -11.78
CA ASP A 119 4.37 3.26 -10.71
C ASP A 119 4.24 2.42 -9.45
N ALA A 120 3.03 2.00 -9.06
CA ALA A 120 2.82 1.12 -7.92
C ALA A 120 3.42 -0.28 -8.16
N ARG A 121 3.32 -0.85 -9.37
CA ARG A 121 3.97 -2.11 -9.75
C ARG A 121 5.50 -1.94 -9.80
N ALA A 122 6.01 -0.83 -10.33
CA ALA A 122 7.44 -0.53 -10.36
C ALA A 122 8.02 -0.35 -8.95
N PHE A 123 7.25 0.21 -8.01
CA PHE A 123 7.62 0.29 -6.59
C PHE A 123 7.55 -1.09 -5.89
N GLU A 124 6.51 -1.89 -6.15
CA GLU A 124 6.42 -3.27 -5.63
C GLU A 124 7.59 -4.15 -6.10
N ALA A 125 8.08 -3.96 -7.33
CA ALA A 125 9.28 -4.61 -7.83
C ALA A 125 10.56 -4.17 -7.09
N GLN A 126 10.64 -2.90 -6.65
CA GLN A 126 11.78 -2.37 -5.88
C GLN A 126 11.84 -2.87 -4.43
N ILE A 127 10.72 -3.30 -3.83
CA ILE A 127 10.70 -3.87 -2.47
C ILE A 127 10.92 -5.39 -2.43
N ALA A 128 10.82 -6.09 -3.56
CA ALA A 128 11.08 -7.53 -3.63
C ALA A 128 12.51 -7.95 -3.20
N PRO A 129 13.60 -7.23 -3.54
CA PRO A 129 14.96 -7.58 -3.10
C PRO A 129 15.19 -7.54 -1.58
N PHE A 130 14.33 -6.84 -0.82
CA PHE A 130 14.51 -6.65 0.63
C PHE A 130 14.17 -7.89 1.48
N GLU A 131 13.65 -8.97 0.89
CA GLU A 131 13.25 -10.20 1.62
C GLU A 131 14.41 -10.95 2.31
N ARG A 132 15.67 -10.57 2.08
CA ARG A 132 16.85 -11.25 2.67
C ARG A 132 17.68 -10.38 3.63
N SER A 133 17.13 -10.04 4.79
CA SER A 133 17.97 -9.68 5.96
C SER A 133 17.40 -9.99 7.36
N MET A 134 16.33 -10.80 7.46
CA MET A 134 15.84 -11.33 8.74
C MET A 134 15.72 -12.86 8.71
N GLY A 135 16.87 -13.53 8.76
CA GLY A 135 16.99 -14.98 8.76
C GLY A 135 18.28 -15.50 9.42
N GLY A 136 18.80 -14.77 10.41
CA GLY A 136 20.15 -15.00 10.96
C GLY A 136 20.36 -14.47 12.37
N ALA A 137 19.41 -14.70 13.29
CA ALA A 137 19.55 -14.30 14.69
C ALA A 137 18.82 -15.27 15.65
N ARG A 138 19.57 -16.30 16.09
CA ARG A 138 19.27 -17.25 17.19
C ARG A 138 18.16 -18.27 16.93
#